data_AF-A0A929K250-F1
#
_entry.id   AF-A0A929K250-F1
#
_cell.length_a   1.000
_cell.length_b   1.000
_cell.length_c   1.000
_cell.angle_alpha   90.00
_cell.angle_beta   90.00
_cell.angle_gamma   90.00
#
_symmetry.space_group_name_H-M   'P 1'
#
loop_
_entity.id
_entity.type
_entity.pdbx_description
1 polymer ?
#
loop_
_entity_poly.entity_id
_entity_poly.type
_entity_poly.pdbx_seq_one_letter_code
_entity_poly.pdbx_strand_id
1 'polypeptide(L)'
;VIRGALEIDHPYLQFLDILAKKSPQCRKKFISNFLLYAVFRGNHKRQEFSRKNNTSKPFFFVISPSMRCNLHCLGCYAGNYPQKDKLSYETIDQILKDAKTMGIYMVTVSGGEPFFRKDLLDLFAKHNDIYFQVFTNGTLIDSTL
;
A
#
# COMPACT_ATOMS: atom_id res chain seq x y z
N VAL A 1 8.05 21.34 18.35
CA VAL A 1 7.92 19.92 17.96
C VAL A 1 9.26 19.33 17.50
N ILE A 2 9.89 19.84 16.42
CA ILE A 2 11.20 19.32 15.96
C ILE A 2 12.34 19.59 16.96
N ARG A 3 12.41 20.82 17.47
CA ARG A 3 13.44 21.22 18.45
C ARG A 3 13.41 20.39 19.73
N GLY A 4 12.22 20.24 20.32
CA GLY A 4 12.02 19.41 21.51
C GLY A 4 12.21 17.90 21.29
N ALA A 5 12.23 17.43 20.05
CA ALA A 5 12.55 16.03 19.78
C ALA A 5 14.03 15.75 19.63
N LEU A 6 14.79 16.72 19.12
CA LEU A 6 16.27 16.69 19.12
C LEU A 6 16.79 16.69 20.56
N GLU A 7 16.11 17.39 21.46
CA GLU A 7 16.45 17.45 22.88
C GLU A 7 16.23 16.11 23.62
N ILE A 8 15.26 15.30 23.19
CA ILE A 8 14.93 14.01 23.82
C ILE A 8 15.35 12.78 22.98
N ASP A 9 16.11 13.01 21.91
CA ASP A 9 16.48 11.99 20.91
C ASP A 9 15.30 11.08 20.51
N HIS A 10 14.18 11.71 20.14
CA HIS A 10 12.94 10.96 19.90
C HIS A 10 13.13 9.98 18.73
N PRO A 11 12.63 8.73 18.82
CA PRO A 11 12.74 7.72 17.76
C PRO A 11 12.32 8.13 16.34
N TYR A 12 11.55 9.21 16.15
CA TYR A 12 11.17 9.66 14.81
C TYR A 12 12.34 10.35 14.08
N LEU A 13 13.35 10.83 14.80
CA LEU A 13 14.57 11.37 14.20
C LEU A 13 15.34 10.27 13.46
N GLN A 14 15.34 9.05 14.01
CA GLN A 14 15.88 7.86 13.33
C GLN A 14 15.12 7.56 12.04
N PHE A 15 13.79 7.76 12.04
CA PHE A 15 12.98 7.61 10.83
C PHE A 15 13.34 8.63 9.75
N LEU A 16 13.60 9.89 10.13
CA LEU A 16 14.05 10.92 9.19
C LEU A 16 15.42 10.60 8.60
N ASP A 17 16.35 10.10 9.42
CA ASP A 17 17.68 9.66 8.97
C ASP A 17 17.59 8.46 8.01
N ILE A 18 16.76 7.46 8.33
CA ILE A 18 16.49 6.32 7.46
C ILE A 18 15.94 6.79 6.11
N LEU A 19 14.96 7.70 6.12
CA LEU A 19 14.40 8.26 4.90
C LEU A 19 15.48 9.01 4.11
N ALA A 20 16.28 9.84 4.76
CA ALA A 20 17.34 10.63 4.12
C ALA A 20 18.36 9.74 3.39
N LYS A 21 18.67 8.56 3.95
CA LYS A 21 19.58 7.55 3.38
C LYS A 21 19.00 6.78 2.18
N LYS A 22 17.69 6.89 1.87
CA LYS A 22 17.10 6.23 0.69
C LYS A 22 17.38 6.98 -0.61
N SER A 23 17.22 6.29 -1.75
CA SER A 23 17.38 6.89 -3.07
C SER A 23 16.45 8.10 -3.28
N PRO A 24 16.85 9.11 -4.07
CA PRO A 24 16.01 10.28 -4.35
C PRO A 24 14.62 9.90 -4.89
N GLN A 25 14.53 8.87 -5.73
CA GLN A 25 13.29 8.38 -6.32
C GLN A 25 12.36 7.79 -5.25
N CYS A 26 12.88 6.92 -4.37
CA CYS A 26 12.10 6.34 -3.27
C CYS A 26 11.61 7.43 -2.30
N ARG A 27 12.48 8.38 -1.93
CA ARG A 27 12.09 9.52 -1.07
C ARG A 27 10.99 10.36 -1.70
N LYS A 28 11.14 10.73 -2.97
CA LYS A 28 10.14 11.50 -3.72
C LYS A 28 8.79 10.78 -3.73
N LYS A 29 8.78 9.47 -3.99
CA LYS A 29 7.56 8.66 -4.03
C LYS A 29 6.92 8.45 -2.67
N PHE A 30 7.72 8.28 -1.62
CA PHE A 30 7.22 8.25 -0.26
C PHE A 30 6.52 9.58 0.10
N ILE A 31 7.19 10.71 -0.15
CA ILE A 31 6.63 12.04 0.11
C ILE A 31 5.36 12.27 -0.70
N SER A 32 5.38 12.01 -2.02
CA SER A 32 4.20 12.25 -2.84
C SER A 32 3.05 11.33 -2.46
N ASN A 33 3.24 10.02 -2.49
CA ASN A 33 2.14 9.06 -2.42
C ASN A 33 1.64 8.87 -0.98
N PHE A 34 2.55 8.79 0.00
CA PHE A 34 2.15 8.61 1.39
C PHE A 34 1.77 9.94 2.05
N LEU A 35 2.69 10.91 2.09
CA LEU A 35 2.42 12.17 2.80
C LEU A 35 1.39 13.02 2.05
N LEU A 36 1.66 13.40 0.80
CA LEU A 36 0.78 14.32 0.08
C LEU A 36 -0.57 13.68 -0.31
N TYR A 37 -0.56 12.47 -0.88
CA TYR A 37 -1.80 11.80 -1.31
C TYR A 37 -2.53 11.10 -0.16
N ALA A 38 -1.93 10.15 0.57
CA ALA A 38 -2.65 9.39 1.58
C ALA A 38 -2.98 10.19 2.85
N VAL A 39 -2.02 10.95 3.39
CA VAL A 39 -2.21 11.73 4.62
C VAL A 39 -2.96 13.03 4.32
N PHE A 40 -2.44 13.94 3.48
CA PHE A 40 -3.04 15.26 3.31
C PHE A 40 -4.29 15.25 2.41
N ARG A 41 -4.13 14.95 1.11
CA ARG A 41 -5.24 14.98 0.13
C ARG A 41 -6.33 13.98 0.47
N GLY A 42 -5.93 12.78 0.90
CA GLY A 42 -6.81 11.72 1.31
C GLY A 42 -7.65 12.10 2.52
N ASN A 43 -7.08 12.79 3.52
CA ASN A 43 -7.83 13.21 4.70
C ASN A 43 -8.94 14.20 4.34
N HIS A 44 -8.64 15.21 3.52
CA HIS A 44 -9.65 16.15 3.03
C HIS A 44 -10.79 15.44 2.29
N LYS A 45 -10.45 14.57 1.33
CA LYS A 45 -11.45 13.81 0.56
C LYS A 45 -12.28 12.85 1.43
N ARG A 46 -11.65 12.13 2.36
CA ARG A 46 -12.35 11.23 3.29
C ARG A 46 -13.33 12.01 4.15
N GLN A 47 -12.94 13.16 4.68
CA GLN A 47 -13.85 14.01 5.47
C GLN A 47 -15.04 14.52 4.64
N GLU A 48 -14.80 14.98 3.42
CA GLU A 48 -15.87 15.43 2.52
C GLU A 48 -16.84 14.28 2.18
N PHE A 49 -16.29 13.11 1.82
CA PHE A 49 -17.08 11.91 1.53
C PHE A 49 -17.91 11.49 2.74
N SER A 50 -17.30 11.49 3.92
CA SER A 50 -17.94 11.11 5.18
C SER A 50 -19.09 12.04 5.55
N ARG A 51 -18.93 13.35 5.35
CA ARG A 51 -20.00 14.34 5.56
C ARG A 51 -21.17 14.14 4.59
N LYS A 52 -20.89 13.92 3.30
CA LYS A 52 -21.93 13.74 2.27
C LYS A 52 -22.74 12.46 2.43
N ASN A 53 -22.11 11.38 2.89
CA ASN A 53 -22.71 10.04 2.91
C ASN A 53 -23.01 9.52 4.32
N ASN A 54 -22.82 10.36 5.37
CA ASN A 54 -22.98 10.01 6.78
C ASN A 54 -22.31 8.67 7.16
N THR A 55 -21.05 8.48 6.74
CA THR A 55 -20.34 7.20 6.88
C THR A 55 -18.85 7.41 7.12
N SER A 56 -18.23 6.57 7.95
CA SER A 56 -16.77 6.62 8.14
C SER A 56 -16.05 5.93 6.97
N LYS A 57 -14.87 6.44 6.60
CA LYS A 57 -14.01 5.84 5.57
C LYS A 57 -12.66 5.48 6.16
N PRO A 58 -12.13 4.27 5.85
CA PRO A 58 -10.84 3.86 6.38
C PRO A 58 -9.71 4.68 5.74
N PHE A 59 -8.55 4.71 6.41
CA PHE A 59 -7.33 5.33 5.85
C PHE A 59 -6.72 4.48 4.73
N PHE A 60 -6.79 3.16 4.88
CA PHE A 60 -6.28 2.15 3.95
C PHE A 60 -7.19 0.92 3.99
N PHE A 61 -7.05 0.03 3.00
CA PHE A 61 -7.59 -1.33 3.07
C PHE A 61 -6.54 -2.33 2.65
N VAL A 62 -6.79 -3.59 2.99
CA VAL A 62 -5.97 -4.72 2.56
C VAL A 62 -6.67 -5.41 1.39
N ILE A 63 -5.95 -5.66 0.30
CA ILE A 63 -6.41 -6.47 -0.82
C ILE A 63 -5.52 -7.70 -0.96
N SER A 64 -6.15 -8.82 -1.29
CA SER A 64 -5.45 -10.06 -1.64
C SER A 64 -5.73 -10.44 -3.08
N PRO A 65 -4.88 -10.04 -4.05
CA PRO A 65 -5.12 -10.27 -5.48
C PRO A 65 -5.17 -11.74 -5.90
N SER A 66 -4.53 -12.61 -5.12
CA SER A 66 -4.51 -14.07 -5.29
C SER A 66 -4.21 -14.74 -3.94
N MET A 67 -4.56 -16.01 -3.79
CA MET A 67 -4.11 -16.86 -2.67
C MET A 67 -2.94 -17.78 -3.04
N ARG A 68 -2.47 -17.74 -4.30
CA ARG A 68 -1.36 -18.58 -4.76
C ARG A 68 -0.05 -18.14 -4.11
N CYS A 69 0.70 -19.11 -3.58
CA CYS A 69 2.01 -18.89 -2.99
C CYS A 69 2.95 -20.01 -3.44
N ASN A 70 4.24 -19.70 -3.58
CA ASN A 70 5.29 -20.68 -3.86
C ASN A 70 5.85 -21.35 -2.60
N LEU A 71 5.36 -20.99 -1.41
CA LEU A 71 5.75 -21.53 -0.11
C LEU A 71 4.54 -22.13 0.63
N HIS A 72 4.82 -23.01 1.60
CA HIS A 72 3.84 -23.69 2.45
C HIS A 72 4.17 -23.51 3.94
N CYS A 73 4.22 -22.26 4.40
CA CYS A 73 4.63 -21.94 5.76
C CYS A 73 3.65 -22.51 6.81
N LEU A 74 4.20 -23.06 7.90
CA LEU A 74 3.41 -23.48 9.06
C LEU A 74 2.66 -22.28 9.66
N GLY A 75 1.35 -22.40 9.86
CA GLY A 75 0.50 -21.32 10.39
C GLY A 75 0.07 -20.27 9.35
N CYS A 76 0.29 -20.51 8.05
CA CYS A 76 -0.16 -19.58 7.01
C CYS A 76 -1.68 -19.52 6.92
N TYR A 77 -2.27 -18.36 7.26
CA TYR A 77 -3.71 -18.16 7.10
C TYR A 77 -4.13 -18.21 5.61
N ALA A 78 -3.32 -17.63 4.72
CA ALA A 78 -3.64 -17.53 3.29
C ALA A 78 -3.63 -18.89 2.57
N GLY A 79 -2.78 -19.82 3.01
CA GLY A 79 -2.71 -21.18 2.47
C GLY A 79 -3.96 -22.02 2.73
N ASN A 80 -4.81 -21.61 3.67
CA ASN A 80 -6.07 -22.29 4.00
C ASN A 80 -7.23 -21.88 3.06
N TYR A 81 -7.04 -20.85 2.22
CA TYR A 81 -8.06 -20.41 1.28
C TYR A 81 -7.92 -21.12 -0.08
N PRO A 82 -9.03 -21.34 -0.81
CA PRO A 82 -8.97 -21.89 -2.17
C PRO A 82 -8.09 -21.04 -3.09
N GLN A 83 -7.12 -21.69 -3.76
CA GLN A 83 -6.20 -20.99 -4.67
C GLN A 83 -6.77 -20.74 -6.08
N LYS A 84 -8.06 -21.08 -6.30
CA LYS A 84 -8.73 -20.98 -7.60
C LYS A 84 -9.24 -19.57 -7.89
N ASP A 85 -9.53 -18.79 -6.85
CA ASP A 85 -10.16 -17.48 -6.98
C ASP A 85 -9.09 -16.38 -7.05
N LYS A 86 -8.97 -15.76 -8.23
CA LYS A 86 -8.16 -14.55 -8.45
C LYS A 86 -9.08 -13.41 -8.85
N LEU A 87 -8.87 -12.23 -8.28
CA LEU A 87 -9.53 -11.02 -8.77
C LEU A 87 -9.04 -10.73 -10.20
N SER A 88 -9.89 -10.26 -11.11
CA SER A 88 -9.37 -9.87 -12.44
C SER A 88 -8.53 -8.59 -12.33
N TYR A 89 -7.67 -8.32 -13.32
CA TYR A 89 -6.92 -7.07 -13.39
C TYR A 89 -7.88 -5.86 -13.37
N GLU A 90 -8.96 -5.95 -14.13
CA GLU A 90 -10.01 -4.93 -14.28
C GLU A 90 -10.75 -4.72 -12.96
N THR A 91 -11.04 -5.79 -12.21
CA THR A 91 -11.65 -5.67 -10.88
C THR A 91 -10.74 -4.90 -9.92
N ILE A 92 -9.44 -5.23 -9.88
CA ILE A 92 -8.49 -4.53 -9.01
C ILE A 92 -8.37 -3.06 -9.44
N ASP A 93 -8.25 -2.80 -10.75
CA ASP A 93 -8.20 -1.44 -11.30
C ASP A 93 -9.43 -0.62 -10.90
N GLN A 94 -10.62 -1.21 -10.96
CA GLN A 94 -11.86 -0.54 -10.55
C GLN A 94 -11.90 -0.28 -9.05
N ILE A 95 -11.52 -1.26 -8.21
CA ILE A 95 -11.41 -1.08 -6.75
C ILE A 95 -10.49 0.09 -6.41
N LEU A 96 -9.34 0.22 -7.09
CA LEU A 96 -8.40 1.31 -6.86
C LEU A 96 -8.95 2.67 -7.34
N LYS A 97 -9.70 2.71 -8.44
CA LYS A 97 -10.41 3.93 -8.86
C LYS A 97 -11.43 4.36 -7.81
N ASP A 98 -12.24 3.42 -7.33
CA ASP A 98 -13.29 3.69 -6.34
C ASP A 98 -12.67 4.15 -5.01
N ALA A 99 -11.59 3.52 -4.58
CA ALA A 99 -10.80 3.93 -3.42
C ALA A 99 -10.41 5.42 -3.48
N LYS A 100 -9.92 5.88 -4.63
CA LYS A 100 -9.54 7.29 -4.83
C LYS A 100 -10.71 8.27 -4.79
N THR A 101 -11.91 7.84 -5.16
CA THR A 101 -13.13 8.67 -5.01
C THR A 101 -13.46 8.88 -3.54
N MET A 102 -13.21 7.87 -2.70
CA MET A 102 -13.40 7.92 -1.24
C MET A 102 -12.23 8.56 -0.48
N GLY A 103 -11.17 8.98 -1.18
CA GLY A 103 -9.97 9.55 -0.55
C GLY A 103 -9.01 8.53 0.03
N ILE A 104 -9.10 7.26 -0.36
CA ILE A 104 -8.18 6.20 0.06
C ILE A 104 -7.03 6.13 -0.96
N TYR A 105 -5.82 6.44 -0.50
CA TYR A 105 -4.59 6.43 -1.30
C TYR A 105 -3.48 5.59 -0.66
N MET A 106 -3.81 4.77 0.34
CA MET A 106 -2.93 3.75 0.87
C MET A 106 -3.61 2.40 0.72
N VAL A 107 -2.91 1.44 0.13
CA VAL A 107 -3.42 0.09 -0.06
C VAL A 107 -2.35 -0.89 0.37
N THR A 108 -2.73 -1.83 1.21
CA THR A 108 -1.85 -2.93 1.59
C THR A 108 -2.17 -4.13 0.71
N VAL A 109 -1.16 -4.67 0.04
CA VAL A 109 -1.27 -5.86 -0.80
C VAL A 109 -0.75 -7.05 0.00
N SER A 110 -1.60 -8.05 0.17
CA SER A 110 -1.32 -9.30 0.87
C SER A 110 -1.80 -10.49 0.02
N GLY A 111 -1.94 -11.67 0.63
CA GLY A 111 -2.60 -12.84 0.07
C GLY A 111 -1.73 -13.63 -0.90
N GLY A 112 -1.63 -14.94 -0.65
CA GLY A 112 -0.59 -15.76 -1.26
C GLY A 112 0.76 -15.05 -1.23
N GLU A 113 1.53 -15.23 -2.31
CA GLU A 113 2.64 -14.36 -2.65
C GLU A 113 2.19 -13.38 -3.74
N PRO A 114 2.15 -12.04 -3.48
CA PRO A 114 1.67 -11.08 -4.46
C PRO A 114 2.39 -11.16 -5.82
N PHE A 115 3.72 -11.39 -5.83
CA PHE A 115 4.50 -11.42 -7.06
C PHE A 115 4.34 -12.70 -7.89
N PHE A 116 3.46 -13.63 -7.48
CA PHE A 116 2.92 -14.62 -8.40
C PHE A 116 2.15 -13.97 -9.57
N ARG A 117 1.67 -12.73 -9.36
CA ARG A 117 1.02 -11.89 -10.35
C ARG A 117 1.95 -10.78 -10.85
N LYS A 118 2.61 -11.04 -11.99
CA LYS A 118 3.51 -10.07 -12.63
C LYS A 118 2.79 -8.79 -13.08
N ASP A 119 1.49 -8.87 -13.38
CA ASP A 119 0.65 -7.74 -13.80
C ASP A 119 0.35 -6.72 -12.68
N LEU A 120 0.72 -7.01 -11.42
CA LEU A 120 0.56 -6.05 -10.31
C LEU A 120 1.45 -4.82 -10.46
N LEU A 121 2.65 -4.96 -11.03
CA LEU A 121 3.54 -3.81 -11.23
C LEU A 121 2.98 -2.81 -12.23
N ASP A 122 2.33 -3.30 -13.30
CA ASP A 122 1.62 -2.44 -14.25
C ASP A 122 0.47 -1.69 -13.57
N LEU A 123 -0.26 -2.39 -12.69
CA LEU A 123 -1.30 -1.80 -11.84
C LEU A 123 -0.74 -0.70 -10.92
N PHE A 124 0.39 -0.95 -10.26
CA PHE A 124 1.04 0.05 -9.40
C PHE A 124 1.54 1.25 -10.21
N ALA A 125 2.11 1.02 -11.38
CA ALA A 125 2.53 2.06 -12.30
C ALA A 125 1.35 2.90 -12.82
N LYS A 126 0.21 2.27 -13.09
CA LYS A 126 -1.04 2.95 -13.50
C LYS A 126 -1.62 3.80 -12.37
N HIS A 127 -1.58 3.33 -11.13
CA HIS A 127 -2.08 4.03 -9.93
C HIS A 127 -0.94 4.66 -9.13
N ASN A 128 -0.06 5.38 -9.82
CA ASN A 128 1.17 5.95 -9.27
C ASN A 128 0.96 7.08 -8.23
N ASP A 129 -0.30 7.42 -7.93
CA ASP A 129 -0.73 8.33 -6.88
C ASP A 129 -1.13 7.62 -5.58
N ILE A 130 -1.17 6.28 -5.58
CA ILE A 130 -1.42 5.43 -4.42
C ILE A 130 -0.08 4.99 -3.81
N TYR A 131 -0.04 4.92 -2.48
CA TYR A 131 1.03 4.25 -1.74
C TYR A 131 0.67 2.77 -1.54
N PHE A 132 1.43 1.88 -2.17
CA PHE A 132 1.26 0.43 -2.01
C PHE A 132 2.24 -0.10 -0.97
N GLN A 133 1.71 -0.72 0.07
CA GLN A 133 2.48 -1.51 1.02
C GLN A 133 2.32 -2.99 0.68
N VAL A 134 3.36 -3.65 0.18
CA VAL A 134 3.29 -5.05 -0.25
C VAL A 134 3.91 -5.95 0.81
N PHE A 135 3.16 -6.93 1.29
CA PHE A 135 3.70 -8.04 2.08
C PHE A 135 4.09 -9.17 1.13
N THR A 136 5.39 -9.48 1.09
CA THR A 136 5.97 -10.48 0.19
C THR A 136 7.00 -11.31 0.96
N ASN A 137 7.17 -12.57 0.57
CA ASN A 137 8.26 -13.43 1.05
C ASN A 137 9.60 -13.11 0.36
N GLY A 138 9.60 -12.29 -0.69
CA GLY A 138 10.78 -11.81 -1.41
C GLY A 138 11.41 -12.82 -2.37
N THR A 139 10.95 -14.07 -2.41
CA THR A 139 11.58 -15.15 -3.20
C THR A 139 11.33 -15.05 -4.70
N LEU A 140 10.33 -14.25 -5.12
CA LEU A 140 9.99 -14.02 -6.53
C LEU A 140 10.45 -12.65 -7.04
N ILE A 141 11.29 -11.93 -6.28
CA ILE A 141 11.87 -10.66 -6.71
C ILE A 141 13.19 -10.97 -7.42
N ASP A 142 13.18 -10.81 -8.74
CA ASP A 142 14.34 -11.01 -9.60
C ASP A 142 14.43 -9.92 -10.69
N SER A 143 15.37 -10.07 -11.62
CA SER A 143 15.58 -9.11 -12.71
C SER A 143 14.51 -9.14 -13.81
N THR A 144 13.60 -10.12 -13.77
CA THR A 144 12.49 -10.29 -14.73
C THR A 144 11.18 -9.68 -14.25
N LEU A 145 11.16 -9.22 -13.00
CA LEU A 145 10.08 -8.46 -12.39
C LEU A 145 10.26 -6.97 -12.70
#